data_AF-A0A5N8V7D1-F1
#
_entry.id   AF-A0A5N8V7D1-F1
#
_cell.length_a   1.000
_cell.length_b   1.000
_cell.length_c   1.000
_cell.angle_alpha   90.00
_cell.angle_beta   90.00
_cell.angle_gamma   90.00
#
_symmetry.space_group_name_H-M   'P 1'
#
loop_
_entity.id
_entity.type
_entity.pdbx_description
1 polymer ?
#
loop_
_entity_poly.entity_id
_entity_poly.type
_entity_poly.pdbx_seq_one_letter_code
_entity_poly.pdbx_strand_id
1 'polypeptide(L)' 'MGYELRAQYAEGASPSSAGPLLEIWHMTEEGETQALCGRRLDPAAWTQPSTAWGTPAADPFCRECGVRYLRMGVG' A
#
# COMPACT_ATOMS: atom_id res chain seq x y z
N MET A 1 -3.66 12.28 11.79
CA MET A 1 -2.67 11.52 11.00
C MET A 1 -3.45 10.47 10.24
N GLY A 2 -3.40 10.54 8.91
CA GLY A 2 -4.11 9.64 8.01
C GLY A 2 -3.21 8.51 7.54
N TYR A 3 -3.83 7.44 7.06
CA TYR A 3 -3.14 6.33 6.42
C TYR A 3 -3.71 6.15 5.03
N GLU A 4 -2.88 5.69 4.12
CA GLU A 4 -3.28 5.33 2.77
C GLU A 4 -2.70 3.97 2.40
N LEU A 5 -3.23 3.39 1.34
CA LEU A 5 -2.63 2.23 0.70
C LEU A 5 -1.82 2.69 -0.49
N ARG A 6 -0.61 2.17 -0.64
CA ARG A 6 0.29 2.46 -1.74
C ARG A 6 0.73 1.17 -2.43
N ALA A 7 0.71 1.20 -3.75
CA ALA A 7 0.97 0.05 -4.60
C ALA A 7 2.45 -0.35 -4.59
N GLN A 8 2.71 -1.65 -4.49
CA GLN A 8 3.94 -2.27 -4.96
C GLN A 8 3.65 -2.95 -6.29
N TYR A 9 4.52 -2.75 -7.27
CA TYR A 9 4.46 -3.42 -8.56
C TYR A 9 5.41 -4.62 -8.60
N ALA A 10 5.14 -5.57 -9.48
CA ALA A 10 6.00 -6.71 -9.74
C ALA A 10 7.39 -6.25 -10.22
N GLU A 11 8.41 -7.09 -10.06
CA GLU A 11 9.77 -6.74 -10.49
C GLU A 11 9.82 -6.33 -11.98
N GLY A 12 10.43 -5.18 -12.26
CA GLY A 12 10.50 -4.60 -13.60
C GLY A 12 9.25 -3.84 -14.05
N ALA A 13 8.17 -3.85 -13.26
CA ALA A 13 7.02 -2.98 -13.46
C ALA A 13 7.16 -1.70 -12.63
N SER A 14 6.66 -0.60 -13.18
CA SER A 14 6.67 0.73 -12.58
C SER A 14 5.30 1.37 -12.80
N PRO A 15 4.89 2.38 -12.03
CA PRO A 15 3.61 3.08 -12.25
C PRO A 15 3.48 3.67 -13.67
N SER A 16 4.59 3.87 -14.38
CA SER A 16 4.63 4.39 -15.75
C SER A 16 4.69 3.30 -16.84
N SER A 17 4.77 2.02 -16.48
CA SER A 17 4.79 0.91 -17.46
C SER A 17 3.42 0.76 -18.13
N ALA A 18 3.40 0.35 -19.40
CA ALA A 18 2.15 0.05 -20.11
C ALA A 18 1.51 -1.22 -19.53
N GLY A 19 0.57 -1.04 -18.59
CA GLY A 19 -0.06 -2.13 -17.83
C GLY A 19 0.76 -2.52 -16.61
N PRO A 20 0.89 -1.64 -15.60
CA PRO A 20 1.72 -1.94 -14.44
C PRO A 20 1.07 -3.06 -13.63
N LEU A 21 1.79 -4.17 -13.51
CA LEU A 21 1.31 -5.31 -12.75
C LEU A 21 1.44 -4.99 -11.26
N LEU A 22 0.34 -4.59 -10.64
CA LEU A 22 0.24 -4.47 -9.21
C LEU A 22 0.52 -5.85 -8.59
N GLU A 23 1.51 -5.90 -7.69
CA GLU A 23 1.85 -7.11 -6.95
C GLU A 23 1.10 -7.16 -5.62
N ILE A 24 1.10 -6.04 -4.87
CA ILE A 24 0.51 -5.99 -3.53
C ILE A 24 0.31 -4.55 -3.05
N TRP A 25 -0.76 -4.32 -2.30
CA TRP A 25 -1.00 -3.06 -1.59
C TRP A 25 -0.36 -3.06 -0.20
N HIS A 26 0.33 -1.98 0.14
CA HIS A 26 0.91 -1.75 1.47
C HIS A 26 0.26 -0.55 2.14
N MET A 27 0.24 -0.52 3.47
CA MET A 27 -0.23 0.65 4.20
C MET A 27 0.92 1.57 4.54
N THR A 28 0.75 2.86 4.31
CA THR A 28 1.69 3.94 4.66
C THR A 28 0.96 5.00 5.47
N GLU A 29 1.71 5.83 6.18
CA GLU A 29 1.18 7.15 6.54
C GLU A 29 0.90 7.95 5.25
N GLU A 30 -0.11 8.81 5.28
CA GLU A 30 -0.48 9.60 4.10
C GLU A 30 0.68 10.50 3.66
N GLY A 31 1.06 10.39 2.38
CA GLY A 31 2.18 11.10 1.76
C GLY A 31 3.53 10.38 1.90
N GLU A 32 3.64 9.38 2.77
CA GLU A 32 4.89 8.66 3.00
C GLU A 32 5.11 7.52 1.99
N THR A 33 6.38 7.21 1.74
CA THR A 33 6.79 6.11 0.85
C THR A 33 7.23 4.87 1.60
N GLN A 34 7.36 4.96 2.93
CA GLN A 34 7.70 3.84 3.78
C GLN A 34 6.43 3.16 4.28
N ALA A 35 6.24 1.91 3.85
CA ALA A 35 5.20 1.04 4.36
C ALA A 35 5.41 0.71 5.83
N LEU A 36 4.31 0.41 6.52
CA LEU A 36 4.35 -0.02 7.92
C LEU A 36 5.19 -1.29 8.11
N CYS A 37 5.26 -2.19 7.13
CA CYS A 37 6.15 -3.37 7.15
C CYS A 37 7.64 -3.04 6.97
N GLY A 38 7.98 -1.78 6.71
CA GLY A 38 9.35 -1.27 6.48
C GLY A 38 9.76 -1.18 5.01
N ARG A 39 8.96 -1.70 4.08
CA ARG A 39 9.25 -1.63 2.63
C ARG A 39 9.16 -0.19 2.12
N ARG A 40 10.14 0.23 1.31
CA ARG A 40 10.08 1.49 0.56
C ARG A 40 9.37 1.26 -0.76
N LEU A 41 8.40 2.11 -1.06
CA LEU A 41 7.58 2.06 -2.27
C LEU A 41 7.99 3.18 -3.23
N ASP A 42 7.57 3.04 -4.49
CA ASP A 42 7.80 4.07 -5.48
C ASP A 42 7.06 5.37 -5.08
N PRO A 43 7.71 6.55 -5.15
CA PRO A 43 7.07 7.82 -4.82
C PRO A 43 5.90 8.16 -5.74
N ALA A 44 5.86 7.64 -6.96
CA ALA A 44 4.77 7.77 -7.93
C ALA A 44 3.84 6.55 -7.94
N ALA A 45 4.00 5.60 -7.01
CA ALA A 45 3.08 4.48 -6.88
C ALA A 45 1.65 4.95 -6.70
N TRP A 46 0.71 4.21 -7.29
CA TRP A 46 -0.71 4.46 -7.09
C TRP A 46 -1.07 4.39 -5.62
N THR A 47 -2.00 5.24 -5.23
CA THR A 47 -2.52 5.27 -3.87
C THR A 47 -4.03 5.15 -3.85
N GLN A 48 -4.55 4.68 -2.72
CA GLN A 48 -5.99 4.56 -2.47
C GLN A 48 -6.26 4.76 -0.97
N PRO A 49 -7.49 5.15 -0.57
CA PRO A 49 -7.79 5.43 0.84
C PRO A 49 -7.62 4.18 1.72
N SER A 50 -7.25 4.38 2.99
CA SER A 50 -7.13 3.28 3.97
C SER A 50 -8.42 2.48 4.15
N THR A 51 -9.58 3.08 3.90
CA THR A 51 -10.89 2.41 3.95
C THR A 51 -11.05 1.32 2.89
N ALA A 52 -10.23 1.29 1.85
CA ALA A 52 -10.20 0.19 0.88
C ALA A 52 -9.54 -1.08 1.44
N TRP A 53 -8.79 -0.98 2.54
CA TRP A 53 -8.14 -2.12 3.16
C TRP A 53 -9.15 -3.17 3.63
N GLY A 54 -8.85 -4.45 3.37
CA GLY A 54 -9.77 -5.55 3.69
C GLY A 54 -10.96 -5.68 2.73
N THR A 55 -11.07 -4.82 1.72
CA THR A 55 -12.06 -4.93 0.64
C THR A 55 -11.44 -5.54 -0.62
N PRO A 56 -12.24 -6.03 -1.58
CA PRO A 56 -11.74 -6.53 -2.86
C PRO A 56 -10.93 -5.50 -3.67
N ALA A 57 -11.12 -4.19 -3.43
CA ALA A 57 -10.36 -3.15 -4.12
C ALA A 57 -8.87 -3.13 -3.74
N ALA A 58 -8.53 -3.64 -2.56
CA ALA A 58 -7.16 -3.73 -2.06
C ALA A 58 -6.58 -5.14 -2.13
N ASP A 59 -7.24 -6.11 -2.77
CA ASP A 59 -6.71 -7.45 -2.92
C ASP A 59 -5.69 -7.53 -4.08
N PRO A 60 -4.47 -8.04 -3.87
CA PRO A 60 -3.90 -8.51 -2.59
C PRO A 60 -3.30 -7.37 -1.74
N PHE A 61 -3.38 -7.50 -0.40
CA PHE A 61 -2.80 -6.55 0.56
C PHE A 61 -1.79 -7.19 1.53
N CYS A 62 -0.83 -6.40 1.99
CA CYS A 62 0.18 -6.81 2.96
C CYS A 62 -0.45 -7.06 4.33
N ARG A 63 -0.51 -8.34 4.73
CA ARG A 63 -1.02 -8.74 6.04
C ARG A 63 -0.24 -8.12 7.21
N GLU A 64 1.08 -7.98 7.08
CA GLU A 64 1.90 -7.39 8.14
C GLU A 64 1.59 -5.91 8.36
N CYS A 65 1.41 -5.14 7.27
CA CYS A 65 0.94 -3.75 7.36
C CYS A 65 -0.40 -3.67 8.09
N GLY A 66 -1.35 -4.55 7.75
CA GLY A 66 -2.65 -4.61 8.42
C GLY A 66 -2.56 -4.91 9.92
N VAL A 67 -1.73 -5.88 10.32
CA VAL A 67 -1.51 -6.19 11.75
C VAL A 67 -0.92 -4.99 12.50
N ARG A 68 0.04 -4.27 11.90
CA ARG A 68 0.64 -3.08 12.53
C ARG A 68 -0.38 -1.94 12.63
N TYR A 69 -1.13 -1.68 11.57
CA TYR A 69 -2.20 -0.66 11.55
C TYR A 69 -3.26 -0.90 12.63
N LEU A 70 -3.75 -2.13 12.75
CA LEU A 70 -4.74 -2.50 13.78
C LEU A 70 -4.19 -2.33 15.20
N ARG A 71 -2.91 -2.61 15.43
CA ARG A 71 -2.26 -2.41 16.74
C ARG A 71 -2.09 -0.94 17.12
N MET A 72 -2.09 -0.03 16.15
CA MET A 72 -1.99 1.41 16.39
C MET A 72 -3.32 2.01 16.86
N GLY A 73 -4.41 1.22 16.92
CA GLY A 73 -5.70 1.67 17.44
C GLY A 73 -6.48 2.59 16.49
N VAL A 74 -6.19 2.55 15.19
CA VAL A 74 -6.82 3.38 14.15
C VAL A 74 -7.98 2.64 13.45
N GLY A 75 -8.61 1.70 14.16
CA GLY A 75 -9.72 0.88 13.68
C GLY A 75 -11.08 1.46 14.02
#